data_AF-F0SRS9-F1
#
_entry.id   AF-F0SRS9-F1
#
_cell.length_a   1.000
_cell.length_b   1.000
_cell.length_c   1.000
_cell.angle_alpha   90.00
_cell.angle_beta   90.00
_cell.angle_gamma   90.00
#
_symmetry.space_group_name_H-M   'P 1'
#
loop_
_entity.id
_entity.type
_entity.pdbx_description
1 polymer ?
#
loop_
_entity_poly.entity_id
_entity_poly.type
_entity_poly.pdbx_seq_one_letter_code
_entity_poly.pdbx_strand_id
1 'polypeptide(L)'
;MARISRPTIVLLCLLMLTGCGYGEVSPQTYELAKAIHNVSSRQQAEKLPQVNELIASSLKEGQISEQEAEWLRTIVAHADEGDWEEAAKQSRRIMEDQVQY
;
A
#
# COMPACT_ATOMS: atom_id res chain seq x y z
N MET A 1 13.91 44.70 -5.13
CA MET A 1 13.59 43.68 -4.11
C MET A 1 12.34 42.93 -4.56
N ALA A 2 12.50 41.80 -5.25
CA ALA A 2 11.37 40.97 -5.66
C ALA A 2 10.86 40.18 -4.46
N ARG A 3 9.60 40.40 -4.09
CA ARG A 3 8.92 39.67 -3.01
C ARG A 3 8.57 38.30 -3.58
N ILE A 4 9.43 37.32 -3.37
CA ILE A 4 9.17 35.93 -3.75
C ILE A 4 7.95 35.50 -2.92
N SER A 5 6.82 35.36 -3.59
CA SER A 5 5.59 34.84 -3.01
C SER A 5 5.85 33.41 -2.54
N ARG A 6 5.45 33.13 -1.30
CA ARG A 6 5.69 31.87 -0.59
C ARG A 6 4.82 30.65 -0.98
N PRO A 7 3.87 30.64 -1.94
CA PRO A 7 3.05 29.45 -2.16
C PRO A 7 3.68 28.44 -3.13
N THR A 8 4.68 28.83 -3.93
CA THR A 8 5.22 27.96 -5.00
C THR A 8 6.11 26.82 -4.48
N ILE A 9 6.72 26.98 -3.30
CA ILE A 9 7.61 25.95 -2.74
C ILE A 9 6.80 24.79 -2.15
N VAL A 10 5.60 25.04 -1.62
CA VAL A 10 4.76 24.01 -1.00
C VAL A 10 4.18 23.04 -2.04
N LEU A 11 3.88 23.54 -3.25
CA LEU A 11 3.31 22.71 -4.32
C LEU A 11 4.33 21.71 -4.91
N LEU A 12 5.63 22.01 -4.84
CA LEU A 12 6.67 21.16 -5.44
C LEU A 12 7.04 19.95 -4.55
N CYS A 13 6.84 20.04 -3.22
CA CYS A 13 7.08 18.91 -2.32
C CYS A 13 6.00 17.82 -2.39
N LEU A 14 4.77 18.16 -2.80
CA LEU A 14 3.68 17.18 -2.91
C LEU A 14 3.86 16.20 -4.09
N LEU A 15 4.66 16.57 -5.10
CA LEU A 15 4.90 15.74 -6.29
C LEU A 15 6.01 14.70 -6.12
N MET A 16 6.76 14.73 -5.02
CA MET A 16 7.86 13.77 -4.76
C MET A 16 7.40 12.46 -4.08
N LEU A 17 6.10 12.32 -3.80
CA LEU A 17 5.53 11.10 -3.21
C LEU A 17 5.00 10.10 -4.26
N THR A 18 5.21 10.33 -5.56
CA THR A 18 5.00 9.31 -6.57
C THR A 18 6.18 8.35 -6.55
N GLY A 19 6.09 7.37 -5.64
CA GLY A 19 7.12 6.39 -5.36
C GLY A 19 7.68 5.70 -6.59
N CYS A 20 9.00 5.52 -6.58
CA CYS A 20 9.62 4.34 -7.17
C CYS A 20 8.78 3.12 -6.77
N GLY A 21 8.54 2.18 -7.70
CA GLY A 21 7.71 1.00 -7.45
C GLY A 21 8.11 0.23 -6.18
N TYR A 22 7.30 -0.74 -5.81
CA TYR A 22 7.61 -1.58 -4.67
C TYR A 22 8.92 -2.34 -4.95
N GLY A 23 9.77 -2.44 -3.94
CA GLY A 23 10.98 -3.25 -4.03
C GLY A 23 10.66 -4.74 -4.17
N GLU A 24 11.70 -5.58 -4.16
CA GLU A 24 11.51 -7.02 -3.99
C GLU A 24 10.80 -7.27 -2.65
N VAL A 25 9.73 -8.05 -2.68
CA VAL A 25 8.96 -8.41 -1.49
C VAL A 25 9.03 -9.90 -1.20
N SER A 26 8.74 -10.26 0.05
CA SER A 26 8.64 -11.64 0.47
C SER A 26 7.45 -12.34 -0.20
N PRO A 27 7.49 -13.68 -0.33
CA PRO A 27 6.35 -14.45 -0.84
C PRO A 27 5.07 -14.19 -0.02
N GLN A 28 5.20 -13.99 1.29
CA GLN A 28 4.06 -13.70 2.16
C GLN A 28 3.44 -12.32 1.85
N THR A 29 4.26 -11.31 1.56
CA THR A 29 3.77 -10.00 1.10
C THR A 29 3.00 -10.11 -0.21
N TYR A 30 3.47 -10.95 -1.15
CA TYR A 30 2.77 -11.21 -2.41
C TYR A 30 1.40 -11.89 -2.19
N GLU A 31 1.32 -12.90 -1.31
CA GLU A 31 0.05 -13.54 -0.95
C GLU A 31 -0.92 -12.56 -0.26
N LEU A 32 -0.42 -11.72 0.65
CA LEU A 32 -1.22 -10.69 1.30
C LEU A 32 -1.70 -9.63 0.30
N ALA A 33 -0.88 -9.23 -0.67
CA ALA A 33 -1.28 -8.33 -1.75
C ALA A 33 -2.40 -8.94 -2.62
N LYS A 34 -2.34 -10.24 -2.93
CA LYS A 34 -3.46 -10.95 -3.59
C LYS A 34 -4.73 -10.93 -2.75
N ALA A 35 -4.62 -11.19 -1.45
CA ALA A 35 -5.76 -11.18 -0.53
C ALA A 35 -6.40 -9.78 -0.47
N ILE A 36 -5.58 -8.74 -0.31
CA ILE A 36 -6.03 -7.34 -0.33
C ILE A 36 -6.71 -7.04 -1.66
N HIS A 37 -6.09 -7.39 -2.81
CA HIS A 37 -6.68 -7.15 -4.13
C HIS A 37 -8.06 -7.81 -4.26
N ASN A 38 -8.23 -9.05 -3.78
CA ASN A 38 -9.51 -9.74 -3.83
C ASN A 38 -10.58 -9.04 -3.00
N VAL A 39 -10.22 -8.59 -1.80
CA VAL A 39 -11.13 -7.89 -0.89
C VAL A 39 -11.51 -6.52 -1.44
N SER A 40 -10.52 -5.72 -1.86
CA SER A 40 -10.74 -4.34 -2.34
C SER A 40 -11.44 -4.28 -3.69
N SER A 41 -11.08 -5.13 -4.65
CA SER A 41 -11.76 -5.19 -5.96
C SER A 41 -13.24 -5.59 -5.88
N ARG A 42 -13.65 -6.22 -4.78
CA ARG A 42 -15.04 -6.64 -4.51
C ARG A 42 -15.70 -5.82 -3.40
N GLN A 43 -15.00 -4.82 -2.85
CA GLN A 43 -15.47 -3.96 -1.76
C GLN A 43 -16.01 -4.76 -0.55
N GLN A 44 -15.31 -5.83 -0.16
CA GLN A 44 -15.71 -6.73 0.93
C GLN A 44 -15.24 -6.19 2.29
N ALA A 45 -15.85 -5.08 2.72
CA ALA A 45 -15.48 -4.38 3.95
C ALA A 45 -15.43 -5.30 5.19
N GLU A 46 -16.32 -6.29 5.25
CA GLU A 46 -16.38 -7.27 6.33
C GLU A 46 -15.12 -8.12 6.50
N LYS A 47 -14.25 -8.17 5.49
CA LYS A 47 -12.99 -8.94 5.50
C LYS A 47 -11.75 -8.12 5.84
N LEU A 48 -11.83 -6.79 5.85
CA LEU A 48 -10.68 -5.93 6.18
C LEU A 48 -10.09 -6.22 7.57
N PRO A 49 -10.89 -6.50 8.64
CA PRO A 49 -10.32 -6.86 9.94
C PRO A 49 -9.45 -8.12 9.87
N GLN A 50 -9.89 -9.15 9.15
CA GLN A 50 -9.13 -10.39 8.97
C GLN A 50 -7.81 -10.14 8.23
N VAL A 51 -7.81 -9.30 7.21
CA VAL A 51 -6.60 -8.93 6.48
C VAL A 51 -5.60 -8.22 7.39
N ASN A 52 -6.07 -7.28 8.22
CA ASN A 52 -5.22 -6.58 9.19
C ASN A 52 -4.62 -7.54 10.23
N GLU A 53 -5.40 -8.50 10.72
CA GLU A 53 -4.90 -9.55 11.63
C GLU A 53 -3.81 -10.41 10.96
N LEU A 54 -4.00 -10.79 9.70
CA LEU A 54 -3.00 -11.55 8.95
C LEU A 54 -1.70 -10.76 8.75
N ILE A 55 -1.77 -9.47 8.42
CA ILE A 55 -0.58 -8.60 8.31
C ILE A 55 0.14 -8.53 9.66
N ALA A 56 -0.59 -8.32 10.76
CA ALA A 56 -0.02 -8.25 12.09
C ALA A 56 0.63 -9.57 12.52
N SER A 57 0.01 -10.72 12.22
CA SER A 57 0.57 -12.04 12.53
C SER A 57 1.83 -12.30 11.71
N SER A 58 1.79 -12.05 10.39
CA SER A 58 2.95 -12.25 9.52
C SER A 58 4.14 -11.36 9.90
N LEU A 59 3.90 -10.12 10.34
CA LEU A 59 4.95 -9.26 10.87
C LEU A 59 5.54 -9.84 12.16
N LYS A 60 4.67 -10.23 13.10
CA LYS A 60 5.09 -10.84 14.39
C LYS A 60 5.87 -12.14 14.20
N GLU A 61 5.52 -12.93 13.19
CA GLU A 61 6.18 -14.18 12.84
C GLU A 61 7.46 -13.97 12.00
N GLY A 62 7.77 -12.73 11.61
CA GLY A 62 8.95 -12.40 10.80
C GLY A 62 8.84 -12.87 9.34
N GLN A 63 7.63 -13.12 8.83
CA GLN A 63 7.37 -13.51 7.43
C GLN A 63 7.39 -12.32 6.48
N ILE A 64 7.19 -11.12 7.02
CA ILE A 64 7.29 -9.83 6.33
C ILE A 64 8.10 -8.88 7.19
N SER A 65 8.77 -7.92 6.56
CA SER A 65 9.47 -6.81 7.21
C SER A 65 8.50 -5.72 7.67
N GLU A 66 8.97 -4.84 8.55
CA GLU A 66 8.23 -3.64 8.97
C GLU A 66 7.83 -2.76 7.78
N GLN A 67 8.71 -2.63 6.79
CA GLN A 67 8.47 -1.81 5.60
C GLN A 67 7.36 -2.39 4.72
N GLU A 68 7.36 -3.71 4.51
CA GLU A 68 6.30 -4.40 3.77
C GLU A 68 4.96 -4.32 4.52
N ALA A 69 4.98 -4.49 5.85
CA ALA A 69 3.80 -4.33 6.67
C ALA A 69 3.24 -2.90 6.63
N GLU A 70 4.10 -1.87 6.53
CA GLU A 70 3.68 -0.48 6.34
C GLU A 70 3.01 -0.27 4.97
N TRP A 71 3.58 -0.82 3.90
CA TRP A 71 2.97 -0.79 2.57
C TRP A 71 1.58 -1.45 2.57
N LEU A 72 1.49 -2.69 3.07
CA LEU A 72 0.23 -3.42 3.12
C LEU A 72 -0.84 -2.69 3.97
N ARG A 73 -0.45 -2.15 5.14
CA ARG A 73 -1.37 -1.37 5.99
C ARG A 73 -1.83 -0.08 5.32
N THR A 74 -0.97 0.61 4.59
CA THR A 74 -1.33 1.82 3.84
C THR A 74 -2.38 1.49 2.77
N ILE A 75 -2.23 0.36 2.07
CA ILE A 75 -3.19 -0.08 1.06
C ILE A 75 -4.53 -0.47 1.72
N VAL A 76 -4.51 -1.13 2.87
CA VAL A 76 -5.74 -1.44 3.62
C VAL A 76 -6.42 -0.17 4.14
N ALA A 77 -5.66 0.85 4.54
CA ALA A 77 -6.22 2.13 4.98
C ALA A 77 -7.03 2.83 3.86
N HIS A 78 -6.54 2.80 2.61
CA HIS A 78 -7.33 3.28 1.46
C HIS A 78 -8.71 2.59 1.38
N ALA A 79 -8.73 1.26 1.54
CA ALA A 79 -9.98 0.50 1.53
C ALA A 79 -10.91 0.86 2.71
N ASP A 80 -10.35 1.05 3.92
CA ASP A 80 -11.09 1.44 5.13
C ASP A 80 -11.70 2.86 5.01
N GLU A 81 -11.00 3.76 4.32
CA GLU A 81 -11.46 5.11 3.98
C GLU A 81 -12.49 5.14 2.81
N GLY A 82 -12.78 3.98 2.21
CA GLY A 82 -13.70 3.85 1.08
C GLY A 82 -13.06 4.06 -0.30
N ASP A 83 -11.74 4.28 -0.36
CA ASP A 83 -10.95 4.33 -1.59
C ASP A 83 -10.53 2.92 -2.06
N TRP A 84 -11.56 2.12 -2.36
CA TRP A 84 -11.42 0.73 -2.77
C TRP A 84 -10.60 0.57 -4.06
N GLU A 85 -10.71 1.53 -4.97
CA GLU A 85 -10.02 1.50 -6.26
C GLU A 85 -8.51 1.68 -6.08
N GLU A 86 -8.09 2.67 -5.29
CA GLU A 86 -6.66 2.88 -5.02
C GLU A 86 -6.07 1.70 -4.25
N ALA A 87 -6.80 1.13 -3.29
CA ALA A 87 -6.39 -0.09 -2.61
C ALA A 87 -6.17 -1.27 -3.57
N ALA A 88 -7.11 -1.52 -4.49
CA ALA A 88 -7.00 -2.59 -5.47
C ALA A 88 -5.86 -2.38 -6.47
N LYS A 89 -5.61 -1.12 -6.86
CA LYS A 89 -4.54 -0.72 -7.77
C LYS A 89 -3.16 -0.85 -7.13
N GLN A 90 -2.99 -0.40 -5.89
CA GLN A 90 -1.71 -0.48 -5.20
C GLN A 90 -1.34 -1.92 -4.84
N SER A 91 -2.32 -2.74 -4.41
CA SER A 91 -2.08 -4.16 -4.17
C SER A 91 -1.70 -4.90 -5.46
N ARG A 92 -2.33 -4.54 -6.59
CA ARG A 92 -1.95 -5.04 -7.92
C ARG A 92 -0.54 -4.61 -8.29
N ARG A 93 -0.15 -3.37 -8.02
CA ARG A 93 1.18 -2.86 -8.31
C ARG A 93 2.26 -3.60 -7.52
N ILE A 94 2.04 -3.94 -6.24
CA ILE A 94 2.96 -4.81 -5.49
C ILE A 94 3.22 -6.09 -6.28
N MET A 95 2.16 -6.76 -6.77
CA MET A 95 2.27 -8.01 -7.51
C MET A 95 2.96 -7.84 -8.87
N GLU A 96 2.63 -6.79 -9.62
CA GLU A 96 3.18 -6.51 -10.95
C GLU A 96 4.67 -6.12 -10.91
N ASP A 97 5.11 -5.48 -9.82
CA ASP A 97 6.53 -5.15 -9.61
C ASP A 97 7.37 -6.42 -9.33
N GLN A 98 6.75 -7.57 -9.05
CA GLN A 98 7.45 -8.84 -8.85
C GLN A 98 7.51 -9.68 -10.12
N VAL A 99 8.67 -9.69 -10.78
CA VAL A 99 8.91 -10.44 -12.04
C VAL A 99 9.08 -11.95 -11.81
N GLN A 100 9.25 -12.41 -10.56
CA GLN A 100 9.71 -13.76 -10.23
C GLN A 100 8.68 -14.67 -9.53
N TYR A 101 7.46 -14.21 -9.28
CA TYR A 101 6.42 -14.98 -8.57
C TYR A 101 5.25 -15.43 -9.45
#